data_AF-A8ZUL0-F1
#
_entry.id   AF-A8ZUL0-F1
#
_cell.length_a   1.000
_cell.length_b   1.000
_cell.length_c   1.000
_cell.angle_alpha   90.00
_cell.angle_beta   90.00
_cell.angle_gamma   90.00
#
_symmetry.space_group_name_H-M   'P 1'
#
loop_
_entity.id
_entity.type
_entity.pdbx_description
1 polymer ?
#
loop_
_entity_poly.entity_id
_entity_poly.type
_entity_poly.pdbx_seq_one_letter_code
_entity_poly.pdbx_strand_id
1 'polypeptide(L)'
;MSGAGPRERYARDTRIIETREEITLCFGAVGRSTPGDSEPVIDTATHVILTPPAAKRLSQVLMAALARHESLYGVIDPPVPPRIKEPDATALAGGAGHSPGVDRLLRLVEGLGVYSALERSFKLFPGVILGDRVLVGFNTDALAVDDRDDRLLGVCRNLGMPERFEKIYRERLPESNVILFGYEGNETGGGTCKAYLEFSGLYITAATKDPDTPPSALLHLGFKWDVADSRKAALARYTSHVGMSSEEMLKRVAQRFYASEATASYEIVRGIVQHAAGTMAPEDFLYLEVEEEGNPRRSYDINMYRAGFTLKDLYPWLREACRINGIGPETFHRFYEPMKHRLFGHVSGGQDREGRDFLTFYYGVSGGTEPAEER
;
A
#
# COMPACT_ATOMS: atom_id res chain seq x y z
N MET A 1 14.04 -40.54 -13.47
CA MET A 1 15.10 -39.52 -13.58
C MET A 1 14.67 -38.52 -14.63
N SER A 2 14.16 -37.37 -14.20
CA SER A 2 13.83 -36.22 -15.04
C SER A 2 14.44 -35.02 -14.32
N GLY A 3 15.47 -34.43 -14.92
CA GLY A 3 16.21 -33.31 -14.36
C GLY A 3 15.31 -32.08 -14.34
N ALA A 4 15.12 -31.51 -13.15
CA ALA A 4 14.59 -30.15 -13.03
C ALA A 4 15.54 -29.23 -13.80
N GLY A 5 15.02 -28.56 -14.84
CA GLY A 5 15.73 -27.46 -15.48
C GLY A 5 16.11 -26.40 -14.44
N PRO A 6 17.17 -25.61 -14.69
CA PRO A 6 17.56 -24.56 -13.77
C PRO A 6 16.36 -23.65 -13.50
N ARG A 7 15.89 -23.62 -12.25
CA ARG A 7 14.88 -22.65 -11.81
C ARG A 7 15.44 -21.27 -12.13
N GLU A 8 14.79 -20.52 -13.01
CA GLU A 8 15.07 -19.09 -13.16
C GLU A 8 14.78 -18.43 -11.82
N ARG A 9 15.83 -17.92 -11.18
CA ARG A 9 15.76 -17.21 -9.91
C ARG A 9 15.96 -15.72 -10.19
N TYR A 10 15.00 -14.90 -9.81
CA TYR A 10 15.02 -13.47 -10.07
C TYR A 10 16.09 -12.78 -9.23
N ALA A 11 16.98 -12.01 -9.88
CA ALA A 11 18.10 -11.30 -9.25
C ALA A 11 17.69 -10.09 -8.37
N ARG A 12 16.39 -9.92 -8.11
CA ARG A 12 15.84 -8.75 -7.40
C ARG A 12 16.12 -8.77 -5.89
N ASP A 13 16.45 -9.93 -5.33
CA ASP A 13 16.80 -10.11 -3.92
C ASP A 13 18.26 -10.54 -3.81
N THR A 14 19.17 -9.56 -3.90
CA THR A 14 20.62 -9.78 -3.78
C THR A 14 21.16 -9.09 -2.54
N ARG A 15 21.86 -9.83 -1.68
CA ARG A 15 22.65 -9.28 -0.56
C ARG A 15 24.14 -9.43 -0.85
N ILE A 16 24.90 -8.37 -0.58
CA ILE A 16 26.36 -8.39 -0.66
C ILE A 16 26.90 -8.45 0.77
N ILE A 17 27.79 -9.40 1.03
CA ILE A 17 28.55 -9.50 2.28
C ILE A 17 30.02 -9.30 1.92
N GLU A 18 30.67 -8.35 2.58
CA GLU A 18 32.05 -7.96 2.28
C GLU A 18 32.96 -8.22 3.48
N THR A 19 34.07 -8.91 3.23
CA THR A 19 35.18 -9.06 4.17
C THR A 19 36.48 -8.62 3.49
N ARG A 20 37.58 -8.56 4.26
CA ARG A 20 38.90 -8.21 3.70
C ARG A 20 39.42 -9.24 2.69
N GLU A 21 38.95 -10.48 2.77
CA GLU A 21 39.49 -11.61 2.00
C GLU A 21 38.52 -12.08 0.91
N GLU A 22 37.22 -11.85 1.10
CA GLU A 22 36.15 -12.38 0.25
C GLU A 22 34.96 -11.43 0.14
N ILE A 23 34.30 -11.48 -1.01
CA ILE A 23 33.02 -10.83 -1.29
C ILE A 23 32.03 -11.92 -1.69
N THR A 24 30.92 -12.00 -0.97
CA THR A 24 29.88 -13.00 -1.19
C THR A 24 28.62 -12.34 -1.74
N LEU A 25 28.18 -12.79 -2.91
CA LEU A 25 26.89 -12.41 -3.50
C LEU A 25 25.88 -13.50 -3.15
N CYS A 26 24.89 -13.17 -2.33
CA CYS A 26 23.83 -14.08 -1.91
C CYS A 26 22.56 -13.79 -2.70
N PHE A 27 22.02 -14.80 -3.39
CA PHE A 27 20.79 -14.71 -4.17
C PHE A 27 19.69 -15.59 -3.56
N GLY A 28 18.57 -15.00 -3.12
CA GLY A 28 17.41 -15.71 -2.57
C GLY A 28 16.77 -15.06 -1.35
N ALA A 29 15.55 -15.50 -1.00
CA ALA A 29 14.76 -14.98 0.12
C ALA A 29 15.36 -15.39 1.49
N VAL A 30 15.22 -14.51 2.49
CA VAL A 30 15.83 -14.66 3.82
C VAL A 30 15.12 -15.76 4.63
N GLY A 31 15.83 -16.86 4.91
CA GLY A 31 15.41 -17.89 5.88
C GLY A 31 15.58 -17.44 7.33
N ARG A 32 14.74 -17.97 8.22
CA ARG A 32 14.73 -17.63 9.66
C ARG A 32 15.97 -18.18 10.37
N SER A 33 16.61 -17.34 11.19
CA SER A 33 17.63 -17.75 12.17
C SER A 33 16.95 -18.31 13.42
N THR A 34 17.46 -19.41 13.97
CA THR A 34 17.09 -19.89 15.30
C THR A 34 17.71 -19.03 16.40
N PRO A 35 17.05 -18.87 17.57
CA PRO A 35 17.59 -18.05 18.66
C PRO A 35 18.83 -18.73 19.25
N GLY A 36 20.02 -18.16 19.01
CA GLY A 36 21.30 -18.63 19.56
C GLY A 36 22.48 -18.53 18.60
N ASP A 37 22.26 -18.47 17.29
CA ASP A 37 23.33 -18.30 16.31
C ASP A 37 23.44 -16.82 15.89
N SER A 38 24.66 -16.28 15.97
CA SER A 38 24.98 -14.89 15.63
C SER A 38 25.00 -14.59 14.13
N GLU A 39 24.63 -15.54 13.27
CA GLU A 39 24.51 -15.33 11.84
C GLU A 39 23.23 -15.98 11.27
N PRO A 40 22.45 -15.24 10.45
CA PRO A 40 21.23 -15.77 9.88
C PRO A 40 21.50 -16.88 8.87
N VAL A 41 20.93 -18.06 9.12
CA VAL A 41 20.92 -19.17 8.16
C VAL A 41 20.00 -18.81 7.00
N ILE A 42 20.61 -18.49 5.85
CA ILE A 42 19.89 -18.21 4.61
C ILE A 42 19.49 -19.55 3.99
N ASP A 43 18.29 -20.02 4.32
CA ASP A 43 17.74 -21.25 3.77
C ASP A 43 17.46 -21.05 2.27
N THR A 44 18.34 -21.62 1.43
CA THR A 44 18.34 -21.70 -0.04
C THR A 44 18.97 -20.57 -0.88
N ALA A 45 19.90 -19.78 -0.35
CA ALA A 45 20.67 -18.86 -1.21
C ALA A 45 21.66 -19.60 -2.13
N THR A 46 21.55 -19.38 -3.44
CA THR A 46 22.70 -19.62 -4.32
C THR A 46 23.70 -18.51 -4.00
N HIS A 47 24.91 -18.87 -3.59
CA HIS A 47 25.97 -17.90 -3.29
C HIS A 47 27.08 -17.99 -4.32
N VAL A 48 27.63 -16.82 -4.68
CA VAL A 48 28.85 -16.71 -5.47
C VAL A 48 29.88 -16.04 -4.58
N ILE A 49 30.94 -16.76 -4.21
CA ILE A 49 32.04 -16.25 -3.39
C ILE A 49 33.17 -15.86 -4.34
N LEU A 50 33.68 -14.64 -4.18
CA LEU A 50 34.70 -14.06 -5.03
C LEU A 50 35.80 -13.46 -4.15
N THR A 51 37.04 -13.59 -4.59
CA THR A 51 38.12 -12.75 -4.04
C THR A 51 37.89 -11.28 -4.45
N PRO A 52 38.34 -10.28 -3.68
CA PRO A 52 38.17 -8.87 -4.04
C PRO A 52 38.63 -8.52 -5.47
N PRO A 53 39.78 -9.05 -5.98
CA PRO A 53 40.16 -8.84 -7.38
C PRO A 53 39.19 -9.48 -8.39
N ALA A 54 38.61 -10.64 -8.07
CA ALA A 54 37.64 -11.31 -8.93
C ALA A 54 36.28 -10.59 -8.93
N ALA A 55 35.82 -10.10 -7.77
CA ALA A 55 34.63 -9.27 -7.65
C ALA A 55 34.74 -7.98 -8.45
N LYS A 56 35.91 -7.31 -8.39
CA LYS A 56 36.19 -6.12 -9.18
C LYS A 56 36.13 -6.41 -10.69
N ARG A 57 36.71 -7.53 -11.15
CA ARG A 57 36.61 -7.94 -12.56
C ARG A 57 35.18 -8.26 -12.96
N LEU A 58 34.43 -8.96 -12.11
CA LEU A 58 33.02 -9.27 -12.37
C LEU A 58 32.17 -8.00 -12.49
N SER A 59 32.35 -7.03 -11.60
CA SER A 59 31.68 -5.72 -11.67
C SER A 59 31.96 -5.02 -13.00
N GLN A 60 33.21 -5.01 -13.48
CA GLN A 60 33.56 -4.43 -14.78
C GLN A 60 32.87 -5.15 -15.96
N VAL A 61 32.79 -6.48 -15.93
CA VAL A 61 32.09 -7.27 -16.96
C VAL A 61 30.59 -6.99 -16.94
N LEU A 62 29.98 -6.89 -15.76
CA LEU A 62 28.55 -6.56 -15.62
C LEU A 62 28.27 -5.14 -16.11
N MET A 63 29.10 -4.15 -15.77
CA MET A 63 28.98 -2.78 -16.27
C MET A 63 29.08 -2.72 -17.80
N ALA A 64 30.00 -3.50 -18.41
CA ALA A 64 30.10 -3.57 -19.86
C ALA A 64 28.88 -4.24 -20.51
N ALA A 65 28.32 -5.28 -19.86
CA ALA A 65 27.11 -5.94 -20.33
C ALA A 65 25.89 -5.02 -20.25
N LEU A 66 25.75 -4.27 -19.16
CA LEU A 66 24.71 -3.23 -18.99
C LEU A 66 24.87 -2.17 -20.08
N ALA A 67 26.04 -1.54 -20.22
CA ALA A 67 26.27 -0.52 -21.24
C ALA A 67 25.98 -1.00 -22.67
N ARG A 68 26.29 -2.28 -22.98
CA ARG A 68 25.95 -2.89 -24.28
C ARG A 68 24.45 -3.09 -24.45
N HIS A 69 23.76 -3.54 -23.40
CA HIS A 69 22.30 -3.66 -23.41
C HIS A 69 21.64 -2.30 -23.59
N GLU A 70 22.08 -1.29 -22.83
CA GLU A 70 21.51 0.05 -22.86
C GLU A 70 21.72 0.77 -24.18
N SER A 71 22.85 0.52 -24.85
CA SER A 71 23.13 0.98 -26.21
C SER A 71 22.17 0.39 -27.26
N LEU A 72 21.71 -0.85 -27.07
CA LEU A 72 20.85 -1.55 -28.01
C LEU A 72 19.35 -1.39 -27.71
N TYR A 73 18.97 -1.28 -26.44
CA TYR A 73 17.59 -1.39 -25.97
C TYR A 73 17.12 -0.20 -25.11
N GLY A 74 17.99 0.79 -24.86
CA GLY A 74 17.72 1.90 -23.95
C GLY A 74 18.13 1.60 -22.50
N VAL A 75 18.32 2.67 -21.73
CA VAL A 75 18.82 2.62 -20.33
C VAL A 75 17.94 1.71 -19.47
N ILE A 76 18.58 0.80 -18.71
CA ILE A 76 17.87 -0.03 -17.72
C ILE A 76 17.70 0.85 -16.49
N ASP A 77 16.56 1.50 -16.35
CA ASP A 77 16.24 2.17 -15.10
C ASP A 77 16.06 1.11 -14.00
N PRO A 78 16.78 1.15 -12.87
CA PRO A 78 16.26 0.54 -11.64
C PRO A 78 14.87 1.14 -11.39
N PRO A 79 13.94 0.49 -10.67
CA PRO A 79 12.66 1.11 -10.36
C PRO A 79 12.90 2.32 -9.43
N VAL A 80 13.26 3.43 -10.04
CA VAL A 80 13.20 4.78 -9.51
C VAL A 80 11.72 5.13 -9.70
N PRO A 81 10.95 5.37 -8.62
CA PRO A 81 9.63 5.95 -8.79
C PRO A 81 9.83 7.20 -9.67
N PRO A 82 9.05 7.38 -10.75
CA PRO A 82 9.35 8.41 -11.73
C PRO A 82 9.49 9.75 -11.00
N ARG A 83 10.67 10.36 -11.12
CA ARG A 83 10.89 11.78 -10.83
C ARG A 83 10.10 12.57 -11.87
N ILE A 84 8.78 12.60 -11.68
CA ILE A 84 7.97 13.69 -12.18
C ILE A 84 8.58 14.91 -11.49
N LYS A 85 9.14 15.86 -12.27
CA LYS A 85 9.44 17.19 -11.74
C LYS A 85 8.22 17.60 -10.94
N GLU A 86 8.37 17.73 -9.63
CA GLU A 86 7.30 18.26 -8.80
C GLU A 86 6.87 19.58 -9.46
N PRO A 87 5.61 19.69 -9.92
CA PRO A 87 5.03 21.01 -9.99
C PRO A 87 5.16 21.54 -8.56
N ASP A 88 5.68 22.76 -8.43
CA ASP A 88 5.74 23.53 -7.18
C ASP A 88 4.69 23.02 -6.19
N ALA A 89 5.10 22.57 -5.00
CA ALA A 89 4.18 22.05 -3.98
C ALA A 89 3.09 23.09 -3.60
N THR A 90 3.30 24.35 -3.99
CA THR A 90 2.40 25.50 -3.89
C THR A 90 1.41 25.67 -5.05
N ALA A 91 1.60 25.00 -6.20
CA ALA A 91 0.81 25.20 -7.43
C ALA A 91 -0.27 24.13 -7.71
N LEU A 92 -0.42 23.11 -6.86
CA LEU A 92 -1.43 22.04 -7.01
C LEU A 92 -2.77 22.32 -6.31
N ALA A 93 -3.00 23.57 -5.87
CA ALA A 93 -4.27 24.04 -5.36
C ALA A 93 -5.29 24.27 -6.50
N GLY A 94 -5.70 23.20 -7.15
CA GLY A 94 -6.96 23.14 -7.88
C GLY A 94 -8.14 22.99 -6.91
N GLY A 95 -8.28 23.95 -5.98
CA GLY A 95 -9.54 24.18 -5.25
C GLY A 95 -9.75 23.52 -3.89
N ALA A 96 -8.72 23.39 -3.03
CA ALA A 96 -8.80 23.51 -1.56
C ALA A 96 -7.40 23.21 -0.98
N GLY A 97 -6.93 24.02 -0.04
CA GLY A 97 -5.81 23.62 0.81
C GLY A 97 -6.15 22.33 1.56
N HIS A 98 -5.12 21.64 2.09
CA HIS A 98 -5.36 20.53 3.01
C HIS A 98 -6.25 21.01 4.16
N SER A 99 -7.17 20.17 4.62
CA SER A 99 -7.89 20.54 5.84
C SER A 99 -6.93 20.62 7.01
N PRO A 100 -7.27 21.39 8.07
CA PRO A 100 -6.46 21.44 9.28
C PRO A 100 -6.19 20.05 9.90
N GLY A 101 -7.07 19.08 9.66
CA GLY A 101 -6.91 17.70 10.10
C GLY A 101 -5.82 16.95 9.35
N VAL A 102 -5.75 17.10 8.02
CA VAL A 102 -4.65 16.56 7.20
C VAL A 102 -3.33 17.20 7.61
N ASP A 103 -3.27 18.53 7.70
CA ASP A 103 -2.05 19.25 8.10
C ASP A 103 -1.54 18.81 9.47
N ARG A 104 -2.46 18.60 10.41
CA ARG A 104 -2.12 18.13 11.75
C ARG A 104 -1.57 16.72 11.73
N LEU A 105 -2.16 15.82 10.94
CA LEU A 105 -1.68 14.46 10.80
C LEU A 105 -0.27 14.45 10.20
N LEU A 106 -0.04 15.17 9.10
CA LEU A 106 1.26 15.22 8.44
C LEU A 106 2.35 15.73 9.38
N ARG A 107 2.12 16.83 10.12
CA ARG A 107 3.08 17.34 11.12
C ARG A 107 3.43 16.32 12.20
N LEU A 108 2.45 15.55 12.68
CA LEU A 108 2.69 14.54 13.71
C LEU A 108 3.54 13.37 13.19
N VAL A 109 3.33 12.96 11.94
CA VAL A 109 4.13 11.90 11.31
C VAL A 109 5.52 12.41 10.93
N GLU A 110 5.64 13.63 10.41
CA GLU A 110 6.93 14.29 10.15
C GLU A 110 7.77 14.40 11.44
N GLY A 111 7.14 14.70 12.57
CA GLY A 111 7.79 14.71 13.89
C GLY A 111 8.36 13.35 14.33
N LEU A 112 8.05 12.25 13.63
CA LEU A 112 8.69 10.97 13.85
C LEU A 112 10.07 10.86 13.18
N GLY A 113 10.41 11.75 12.23
CA GLY A 113 11.69 11.73 11.52
C GLY A 113 11.89 10.48 10.67
N VAL A 114 10.79 9.88 10.18
CA VAL A 114 10.81 8.66 9.37
C VAL A 114 10.57 8.98 7.90
N TYR A 115 11.21 8.23 7.02
CA TYR A 115 10.83 8.22 5.61
C TYR A 115 9.44 7.59 5.48
N SER A 116 8.49 8.37 4.98
CA SER A 116 7.10 7.94 4.82
C SER A 116 6.60 8.07 3.38
N ALA A 117 5.64 7.24 3.05
CA ALA A 117 4.90 7.27 1.79
C ALA A 117 3.52 7.89 2.03
N LEU A 118 3.17 8.91 1.23
CA LEU A 118 1.87 9.56 1.26
C LEU A 118 1.01 9.06 0.10
N GLU A 119 -0.16 8.52 0.41
CA GLU A 119 -1.20 8.16 -0.52
C GLU A 119 -2.40 9.11 -0.38
N ARG A 120 -3.04 9.42 -1.52
CA ARG A 120 -4.27 10.20 -1.57
C ARG A 120 -5.42 9.32 -2.02
N SER A 121 -6.64 9.70 -1.65
CA SER A 121 -7.83 9.03 -2.15
C SER A 121 -9.00 9.98 -2.32
N PHE A 122 -10.01 9.55 -3.06
CA PHE A 122 -11.31 10.19 -3.03
C PHE A 122 -12.42 9.16 -2.96
N LYS A 123 -13.47 9.52 -2.22
CA LYS A 123 -14.65 8.69 -2.05
C LYS A 123 -15.86 9.37 -2.67
N LEU A 124 -16.66 8.59 -3.37
CA LEU A 124 -17.89 9.06 -4.00
C LEU A 124 -19.09 8.77 -3.11
N PHE A 125 -19.94 9.79 -2.98
CA PHE A 125 -21.27 9.72 -2.40
C PHE A 125 -22.26 10.42 -3.34
N PRO A 126 -23.58 10.24 -3.16
CA PRO A 126 -24.57 10.98 -3.95
C PRO A 126 -24.32 12.49 -3.92
N GLY A 127 -23.98 13.05 -5.09
CA GLY A 127 -23.71 14.46 -5.34
C GLY A 127 -22.33 14.96 -4.91
N VAL A 128 -21.49 14.13 -4.27
CA VAL A 128 -20.29 14.60 -3.57
C VAL A 128 -19.05 13.77 -3.89
N ILE A 129 -17.95 14.47 -4.18
CA ILE A 129 -16.59 13.92 -4.20
C ILE A 129 -15.88 14.31 -2.91
N LEU A 130 -15.58 13.35 -2.06
CA LEU A 130 -14.80 13.57 -0.85
C LEU A 130 -13.31 13.31 -1.12
N GLY A 131 -12.56 14.36 -1.43
CA GLY A 131 -11.13 14.29 -1.81
C GLY A 131 -10.12 14.64 -0.70
N ASP A 132 -10.58 15.15 0.44
CA ASP A 132 -9.71 15.48 1.58
C ASP A 132 -9.38 14.22 2.40
N ARG A 133 -8.64 13.30 1.76
CA ARG A 133 -8.32 11.98 2.31
C ARG A 133 -6.88 11.62 2.02
N VAL A 134 -6.14 11.33 3.09
CA VAL A 134 -4.74 10.92 3.02
C VAL A 134 -4.49 9.69 3.88
N LEU A 135 -3.48 8.92 3.48
CA LEU A 135 -2.90 7.83 4.24
C LEU A 135 -1.39 7.95 4.18
N VAL A 136 -0.72 7.93 5.32
CA VAL A 136 0.74 8.01 5.42
C VAL A 136 1.24 6.73 6.05
N GLY A 137 2.12 6.01 5.34
CA GLY A 137 2.67 4.73 5.77
C GLY A 137 4.19 4.72 5.89
N PHE A 138 4.72 3.96 6.84
CA PHE A 138 6.15 3.71 6.99
C PHE A 138 6.42 2.36 7.68
N ASN A 139 7.61 1.79 7.45
CA ASN A 139 8.04 0.56 8.12
C ASN A 139 8.35 0.83 9.59
N THR A 140 7.98 -0.10 10.47
CA THR A 140 8.26 0.00 11.92
C THR A 140 9.75 0.09 12.23
N ASP A 141 10.59 -0.49 11.38
CA ASP A 141 12.05 -0.53 11.53
C ASP A 141 12.72 0.81 11.20
N ALA A 142 11.95 1.79 10.69
CA ALA A 142 12.41 3.16 10.54
C ALA A 142 12.56 3.91 11.87
N LEU A 143 12.04 3.36 12.97
CA LEU A 143 12.11 3.93 14.31
C LEU A 143 13.09 3.14 15.19
N ALA A 144 13.84 3.86 16.02
CA ALA A 144 14.69 3.24 17.03
C ALA A 144 13.85 2.43 18.04
N VAL A 145 14.34 1.25 18.42
CA VAL A 145 13.56 0.25 19.18
C VAL A 145 13.17 0.74 20.59
N ASP A 146 14.04 1.51 21.24
CA ASP A 146 13.93 1.82 22.67
C ASP A 146 12.76 2.77 23.01
N ASP A 147 12.24 3.53 22.04
CA ASP A 147 11.12 4.48 22.23
C ASP A 147 10.01 4.39 21.18
N ARG A 148 10.11 3.48 20.21
CA ARG A 148 9.17 3.33 19.09
C ARG A 148 7.72 3.28 19.55
N ASP A 149 7.42 2.38 20.48
CA ASP A 149 6.03 2.10 20.86
C ASP A 149 5.39 3.29 21.57
N ASP A 150 6.15 3.98 22.42
CA ASP A 150 5.69 5.19 23.11
C ASP A 150 5.52 6.37 22.16
N ARG A 151 6.41 6.53 21.16
CA ARG A 151 6.29 7.58 20.14
C ARG A 151 5.06 7.36 19.25
N LEU A 152 4.82 6.13 18.82
CA LEU A 152 3.64 5.77 18.02
C LEU A 152 2.34 5.94 18.80
N LEU A 153 2.30 5.50 20.07
CA LEU A 153 1.16 5.76 20.95
C LEU A 153 0.99 7.27 21.22
N GLY A 154 2.08 8.02 21.29
CA GLY A 154 2.07 9.47 21.37
C GLY A 154 1.33 10.10 20.19
N VAL A 155 1.61 9.67 18.95
CA VAL A 155 0.88 10.11 17.77
C VAL A 155 -0.61 9.75 17.87
N CYS A 156 -0.94 8.50 18.23
CA CYS A 156 -2.32 8.06 18.41
C CYS A 156 -3.10 8.92 19.42
N ARG A 157 -2.51 9.20 20.59
CA ARG A 157 -3.09 10.06 21.63
C ARG A 157 -3.29 11.49 21.15
N ASN A 158 -2.29 12.05 20.49
CA ASN A 158 -2.41 13.38 19.90
C ASN A 158 -3.55 13.41 18.87
N LEU A 159 -3.71 12.37 18.05
CA LEU A 159 -4.83 12.27 17.12
C LEU A 159 -6.19 11.96 17.79
N GLY A 160 -6.23 11.78 19.10
CA GLY A 160 -7.47 11.56 19.87
C GLY A 160 -7.95 10.10 19.86
N MET A 161 -7.05 9.13 19.69
CA MET A 161 -7.39 7.71 19.74
C MET A 161 -8.12 7.39 21.07
N PRO A 162 -9.26 6.67 21.03
CA PRO A 162 -9.94 6.26 22.26
C PRO A 162 -9.08 5.28 23.09
N GLU A 163 -9.11 5.40 24.41
CA GLU A 163 -8.32 4.54 25.33
C GLU A 163 -8.53 3.03 25.09
N ARG A 164 -9.76 2.62 24.76
CA ARG A 164 -10.09 1.22 24.42
C ARG A 164 -9.28 0.71 23.22
N PHE A 165 -8.95 1.58 22.27
CA PHE A 165 -8.12 1.26 21.11
C PHE A 165 -6.63 1.34 21.43
N GLU A 166 -6.20 2.24 22.32
CA GLU A 166 -4.79 2.30 22.75
C GLU A 166 -4.30 0.96 23.31
N LYS A 167 -5.14 0.30 24.12
CA LYS A 167 -4.79 -1.01 24.68
C LYS A 167 -4.54 -2.04 23.58
N ILE A 168 -5.48 -2.19 22.66
CA ILE A 168 -5.40 -3.15 21.54
C ILE A 168 -4.23 -2.78 20.62
N TYR A 169 -4.06 -1.50 20.32
CA TYR A 169 -2.96 -1.00 19.50
C TYR A 169 -1.61 -1.38 20.10
N ARG A 170 -1.41 -1.09 21.39
CA ARG A 170 -0.17 -1.44 22.12
C ARG A 170 0.10 -2.94 22.12
N GLU A 171 -0.92 -3.76 22.38
CA GLU A 171 -0.78 -5.22 22.42
C GLU A 171 -0.40 -5.81 21.05
N ARG A 172 -0.84 -5.17 19.96
CA ARG A 172 -0.63 -5.65 18.58
C ARG A 172 0.57 -5.03 17.87
N LEU A 173 1.05 -3.88 18.35
CA LEU A 173 2.13 -3.14 17.73
C LEU A 173 3.43 -3.96 17.55
N PRO A 174 3.88 -4.79 18.51
CA PRO A 174 5.09 -5.59 18.34
C PRO A 174 5.04 -6.60 17.19
N GLU A 175 3.84 -7.01 16.77
CA GLU A 175 3.63 -7.96 15.67
C GLU A 175 3.59 -7.28 14.29
N SER A 176 3.50 -5.94 14.25
CA SER A 176 3.31 -5.18 13.01
C SER A 176 4.63 -4.81 12.34
N ASN A 177 4.61 -4.69 11.01
CA ASN A 177 5.76 -4.31 10.18
C ASN A 177 5.59 -2.96 9.49
N VAL A 178 4.34 -2.57 9.20
CA VAL A 178 4.02 -1.26 8.61
C VAL A 178 2.97 -0.57 9.48
N ILE A 179 3.21 0.71 9.74
CA ILE A 179 2.26 1.59 10.42
C ILE A 179 1.70 2.54 9.40
N LEU A 180 0.37 2.72 9.39
CA LEU A 180 -0.26 3.75 8.59
C LEU A 180 -1.15 4.65 9.42
N PHE A 181 -1.10 5.95 9.17
CA PHE A 181 -2.03 6.92 9.74
C PHE A 181 -2.82 7.61 8.64
N GLY A 182 -4.12 7.77 8.83
CA GLY A 182 -4.99 8.36 7.83
C GLY A 182 -5.93 9.40 8.40
N TYR A 183 -6.32 10.33 7.54
CA TYR A 183 -7.36 11.31 7.82
C TYR A 183 -8.36 11.31 6.67
N GLU A 184 -9.65 11.36 7.01
CA GLU A 184 -10.75 11.54 6.08
C GLU A 184 -11.58 12.72 6.58
N GLY A 185 -11.50 13.85 5.88
CA GLY A 185 -12.34 15.01 6.16
C GLY A 185 -13.82 14.70 5.93
N ASN A 186 -14.69 15.54 6.49
CA ASN A 186 -16.11 15.54 6.17
C ASN A 186 -16.55 16.92 5.69
N GLU A 187 -17.76 17.01 5.13
CA GLU A 187 -18.31 18.26 4.57
C GLU A 187 -18.48 19.38 5.61
N THR A 188 -18.61 19.02 6.89
CA THR A 188 -18.86 19.95 8.00
C THR A 188 -17.59 20.46 8.68
N GLY A 189 -16.40 20.16 8.13
CA GLY A 189 -15.11 20.59 8.68
C GLY A 189 -14.57 19.74 9.84
N GLY A 190 -15.22 18.60 10.14
CA GLY A 190 -14.68 17.54 11.00
C GLY A 190 -14.01 16.45 10.18
N GLY A 191 -13.76 15.29 10.79
CA GLY A 191 -13.20 14.14 10.07
C GLY A 191 -13.04 12.90 10.92
N THR A 192 -12.59 11.84 10.26
CA THR A 192 -12.24 10.55 10.86
C THR A 192 -10.74 10.37 10.81
N CYS A 193 -10.11 10.21 11.97
CA CYS A 193 -8.73 9.75 12.09
C CYS A 193 -8.66 8.23 12.02
N LYS A 194 -7.55 7.73 11.49
CA LYS A 194 -7.31 6.31 11.31
C LYS A 194 -5.87 5.97 11.67
N ALA A 195 -5.68 4.81 12.31
CA ALA A 195 -4.39 4.17 12.47
C ALA A 195 -4.49 2.73 11.98
N TYR A 196 -3.46 2.21 11.35
CA TYR A 196 -3.40 0.84 10.84
C TYR A 196 -2.12 0.17 11.28
N LEU A 197 -2.26 -1.07 11.71
CA LEU A 197 -1.16 -2.00 11.94
C LEU A 197 -1.22 -3.05 10.84
N GLU A 198 -0.15 -3.15 10.04
CA GLU A 198 0.01 -4.19 9.01
C GLU A 198 0.90 -5.34 9.50
N PHE A 199 0.50 -6.57 9.20
CA PHE A 199 1.13 -7.80 9.66
C PHE A 199 1.76 -8.62 8.52
N SER A 200 2.33 -7.95 7.52
CA SER A 200 2.86 -8.59 6.30
C SER A 200 3.92 -9.68 6.58
N GLY A 201 4.69 -9.58 7.67
CA GLY A 201 5.62 -10.64 8.11
C GLY A 201 4.94 -11.93 8.60
N LEU A 202 3.77 -11.81 9.24
CA LEU A 202 2.98 -12.98 9.68
C LEU A 202 2.33 -13.70 8.50
N TYR A 203 1.97 -12.96 7.45
CA TYR A 203 1.41 -13.48 6.21
C TYR A 203 2.40 -14.38 5.44
N ILE A 204 3.66 -13.96 5.28
CA ILE A 204 4.73 -14.77 4.66
C ILE A 204 4.96 -16.08 5.44
N THR A 205 4.83 -16.01 6.77
CA THR A 205 4.97 -17.17 7.67
C THR A 205 3.80 -18.15 7.57
N ALA A 206 2.58 -17.66 7.32
CA ALA A 206 1.40 -18.51 7.17
C ALA A 206 1.41 -19.27 5.83
N ALA A 207 1.77 -18.58 4.73
CA ALA A 207 1.84 -19.16 3.38
C ALA A 207 2.91 -20.26 3.23
N THR A 208 3.94 -20.25 4.10
CA THR A 208 5.03 -21.23 4.09
C THR A 208 4.71 -22.50 4.88
N LYS A 209 3.67 -22.49 5.73
CA LYS A 209 3.30 -23.64 6.58
C LYS A 209 2.29 -24.59 5.95
N ASP A 210 1.46 -24.10 5.04
CA ASP A 210 0.48 -24.90 4.30
C ASP A 210 0.39 -24.39 2.85
N PRO A 211 1.16 -24.98 1.91
CA PRO A 211 1.15 -24.57 0.51
C PRO A 211 -0.12 -24.95 -0.26
N ASP A 212 -0.91 -25.90 0.25
CA ASP A 212 -2.06 -26.48 -0.45
C ASP A 212 -3.39 -25.76 -0.14
N THR A 213 -3.40 -24.89 0.88
CA THR A 213 -4.56 -24.05 1.23
C THR A 213 -4.21 -22.57 1.02
N PRO A 214 -4.84 -21.85 0.08
CA PRO A 214 -4.62 -20.41 -0.08
C PRO A 214 -4.94 -19.70 1.24
N PRO A 215 -3.95 -19.08 1.91
CA PRO A 215 -4.15 -18.61 3.28
C PRO A 215 -5.08 -17.38 3.27
N SER A 216 -6.23 -17.51 3.92
CA SER A 216 -7.01 -16.35 4.34
C SER A 216 -6.40 -15.83 5.63
N ALA A 217 -5.73 -14.68 5.59
CA ALA A 217 -4.94 -14.18 6.72
C ALA A 217 -5.23 -12.72 7.04
N LEU A 218 -5.20 -12.38 8.34
CA LEU A 218 -5.28 -10.99 8.78
C LEU A 218 -4.05 -10.22 8.26
N LEU A 219 -4.29 -9.20 7.45
CA LEU A 219 -3.23 -8.32 6.95
C LEU A 219 -3.19 -7.00 7.71
N HIS A 220 -4.35 -6.38 8.01
CA HIS A 220 -4.40 -5.14 8.78
C HIS A 220 -5.42 -5.16 9.91
N LEU A 221 -5.09 -4.44 10.98
CA LEU A 221 -6.05 -3.90 11.93
C LEU A 221 -6.16 -2.40 11.72
N GLY A 222 -7.36 -1.91 11.42
CA GLY A 222 -7.65 -0.49 11.23
C GLY A 222 -8.47 0.07 12.38
N PHE A 223 -7.90 1.02 13.11
CA PHE A 223 -8.56 1.77 14.18
C PHE A 223 -9.10 3.06 13.58
N LYS A 224 -10.42 3.28 13.61
CA LYS A 224 -11.05 4.47 13.02
C LYS A 224 -11.88 5.18 14.07
N TRP A 225 -11.71 6.49 14.22
CA TRP A 225 -12.49 7.27 15.18
C TRP A 225 -12.82 8.67 14.64
N ASP A 226 -14.00 9.14 15.00
CA ASP A 226 -14.41 10.52 14.73
C ASP A 226 -13.65 11.49 15.63
N VAL A 227 -13.15 12.58 15.05
CA VAL A 227 -12.34 13.58 15.77
C VAL A 227 -13.18 14.39 16.77
N ALA A 228 -14.46 14.60 16.48
CA ALA A 228 -15.36 15.36 17.36
C ALA A 228 -16.01 14.47 18.43
N ASP A 229 -16.16 13.16 18.17
CA ASP A 229 -16.75 12.20 19.12
C ASP A 229 -16.03 10.84 19.10
N SER A 230 -15.06 10.67 20.00
CA SER A 230 -14.26 9.43 20.14
C SER A 230 -15.08 8.20 20.57
N ARG A 231 -16.36 8.37 20.94
CA ARG A 231 -17.28 7.24 21.13
C ARG A 231 -17.71 6.65 19.78
N LYS A 232 -17.75 7.46 18.72
CA LYS A 232 -17.94 6.99 17.34
C LYS A 232 -16.61 6.47 16.80
N ALA A 233 -16.30 5.23 17.16
CA ALA A 233 -15.11 4.55 16.67
C ALA A 233 -15.39 3.10 16.29
N ALA A 234 -14.62 2.57 15.35
CA ALA A 234 -14.73 1.19 14.87
C ALA A 234 -13.34 0.57 14.71
N LEU A 235 -13.23 -0.70 15.08
CA LEU A 235 -12.09 -1.55 14.76
C LEU A 235 -12.43 -2.35 13.50
N ALA A 236 -11.58 -2.23 12.49
CA ALA A 236 -11.72 -2.89 11.21
C ALA A 236 -10.66 -3.98 11.06
N ARG A 237 -11.07 -5.14 10.56
CA ARG A 237 -10.18 -6.27 10.25
C ARG A 237 -10.09 -6.43 8.74
N TYR A 238 -8.87 -6.43 8.21
CA TYR A 238 -8.59 -6.58 6.78
C TYR A 238 -8.00 -7.97 6.56
N THR A 239 -8.74 -8.82 5.86
CA THR A 239 -8.36 -10.21 5.59
C THR A 239 -7.94 -10.33 4.13
N SER A 240 -6.69 -10.75 3.92
CA SER A 240 -6.14 -11.03 2.59
C SER A 240 -6.48 -12.43 2.11
N HIS A 241 -6.67 -12.52 0.81
CA HIS A 241 -7.10 -13.71 0.08
C HIS A 241 -6.17 -13.93 -1.12
N VAL A 242 -5.20 -14.82 -0.96
CA VAL A 242 -4.06 -14.99 -1.86
C VAL A 242 -4.36 -15.94 -3.00
N GLY A 243 -3.68 -15.74 -4.13
CA GLY A 243 -3.66 -16.71 -5.23
C GLY A 243 -5.00 -16.83 -5.97
N MET A 244 -5.92 -15.89 -5.74
CA MET A 244 -7.16 -15.81 -6.50
C MET A 244 -6.88 -15.20 -7.87
N SER A 245 -7.47 -15.80 -8.90
CA SER A 245 -7.61 -15.14 -10.20
C SER A 245 -8.48 -13.88 -10.09
N SER A 246 -8.32 -12.97 -11.05
CA SER A 246 -9.19 -11.78 -11.16
C SER A 246 -10.66 -12.16 -11.32
N GLU A 247 -10.96 -13.28 -12.00
CA GLU A 247 -12.32 -13.82 -12.14
C GLU A 247 -12.91 -14.28 -10.80
N GLU A 248 -12.15 -15.03 -10.00
CA GLU A 248 -12.58 -15.50 -8.69
C GLU A 248 -12.79 -14.32 -7.72
N MET A 249 -11.87 -13.36 -7.75
CA MET A 249 -11.97 -12.13 -6.97
C MET A 249 -13.25 -11.36 -7.33
N LEU A 250 -13.52 -11.14 -8.61
CA LEU A 250 -14.72 -10.43 -9.07
C LEU A 250 -16.00 -11.18 -8.72
N LYS A 251 -16.02 -12.51 -8.88
CA LYS A 251 -17.13 -13.36 -8.46
C LYS A 251 -17.40 -13.20 -6.96
N ARG A 252 -16.35 -13.20 -6.15
CA ARG A 252 -16.44 -13.04 -4.70
C ARG A 252 -16.91 -11.65 -4.31
N VAL A 253 -16.41 -10.61 -4.97
CA VAL A 253 -16.86 -9.21 -4.80
C VAL A 253 -18.35 -9.09 -5.09
N ALA A 254 -18.79 -9.60 -6.24
CA ALA A 254 -20.20 -9.63 -6.61
C ALA A 254 -21.04 -10.31 -5.52
N GLN A 255 -20.71 -11.55 -5.18
CA GLN A 255 -21.53 -12.37 -4.27
C GLN A 255 -21.61 -11.81 -2.83
N ARG A 256 -20.55 -11.18 -2.32
CA ARG A 256 -20.47 -10.75 -0.91
C ARG A 256 -20.90 -9.31 -0.67
N PHE A 257 -20.76 -8.43 -1.67
CA PHE A 257 -20.96 -6.99 -1.49
C PHE A 257 -22.04 -6.39 -2.39
N TYR A 258 -22.50 -7.13 -3.41
CA TYR A 258 -23.53 -6.68 -4.34
C TYR A 258 -24.66 -7.72 -4.42
N ALA A 259 -25.84 -7.39 -3.93
CA ALA A 259 -26.96 -8.35 -3.85
C ALA A 259 -27.53 -8.66 -5.24
N SER A 260 -27.13 -9.80 -5.82
CA SER A 260 -27.67 -10.55 -6.99
C SER A 260 -28.00 -9.84 -8.31
N GLU A 261 -28.07 -8.52 -8.36
CA GLU A 261 -28.14 -7.72 -9.58
C GLU A 261 -26.82 -6.96 -9.72
N ALA A 262 -26.22 -7.00 -10.90
CA ALA A 262 -25.00 -6.27 -11.19
C ALA A 262 -25.26 -4.76 -11.01
N THR A 263 -24.91 -4.21 -9.84
CA THR A 263 -25.06 -2.78 -9.60
C THR A 263 -24.09 -2.03 -10.51
N ALA A 264 -24.43 -0.79 -10.87
CA ALA A 264 -23.55 0.03 -11.71
C ALA A 264 -22.16 0.21 -11.06
N SER A 265 -22.09 0.25 -9.73
CA SER A 265 -20.84 0.26 -8.96
C SER A 265 -19.98 -0.99 -9.17
N TYR A 266 -20.61 -2.17 -9.18
CA TYR A 266 -19.91 -3.42 -9.48
C TYR A 266 -19.36 -3.43 -10.90
N GLU A 267 -20.12 -2.97 -11.88
CA GLU A 267 -19.67 -2.91 -13.29
C GLU A 267 -18.46 -2.01 -13.49
N ILE A 268 -18.37 -0.91 -12.74
CA ILE A 268 -17.18 -0.04 -12.70
C ILE A 268 -15.97 -0.80 -12.17
N VAL A 269 -16.11 -1.47 -11.02
CA VAL A 269 -15.00 -2.24 -10.43
C VAL A 269 -14.58 -3.39 -11.34
N ARG A 270 -15.56 -4.11 -11.91
CA ARG A 270 -15.35 -5.20 -12.87
C ARG A 270 -14.51 -4.72 -14.05
N GLY A 271 -14.87 -3.59 -14.64
CA GLY A 271 -14.13 -3.04 -15.77
C GLY A 271 -12.71 -2.63 -15.42
N ILE A 272 -12.48 -1.99 -14.26
CA ILE A 272 -11.14 -1.62 -13.80
C ILE A 272 -10.27 -2.86 -13.57
N VAL A 273 -10.79 -3.86 -12.85
CA VAL A 273 -10.05 -5.09 -12.55
C VAL A 273 -9.75 -5.89 -13.81
N GLN A 274 -10.71 -6.00 -14.74
CA GLN A 274 -10.48 -6.66 -16.03
C GLN A 274 -9.45 -5.91 -16.87
N HIS A 275 -9.43 -4.58 -16.81
CA HIS A 275 -8.41 -3.80 -17.48
C HIS A 275 -7.01 -4.06 -16.89
N ALA A 276 -6.90 -4.11 -15.56
CA ALA A 276 -5.65 -4.44 -14.86
C ALA A 276 -5.19 -5.88 -15.11
N ALA A 277 -6.12 -6.83 -15.23
CA ALA A 277 -5.80 -8.22 -15.53
C ALA A 277 -5.17 -8.42 -16.93
N GLY A 278 -5.28 -7.43 -17.82
CA GLY A 278 -4.57 -7.42 -19.10
C GLY A 278 -3.07 -7.14 -18.98
N THR A 279 -2.60 -6.61 -17.84
CA THR A 279 -1.19 -6.23 -17.62
C THR A 279 -0.57 -6.85 -16.38
N MET A 280 -1.36 -7.42 -15.47
CA MET A 280 -0.92 -8.00 -14.20
C MET A 280 -1.13 -9.51 -14.17
N ALA A 281 -0.22 -10.23 -13.51
CA ALA A 281 -0.47 -11.61 -13.14
C ALA A 281 -1.43 -11.68 -11.94
N PRO A 282 -2.19 -12.79 -11.75
CA PRO A 282 -3.08 -12.95 -10.60
C PRO A 282 -2.43 -12.67 -9.24
N GLU A 283 -1.19 -13.10 -9.06
CA GLU A 283 -0.38 -12.91 -7.85
C GLU A 283 0.02 -11.45 -7.59
N ASP A 284 -0.12 -10.56 -8.57
CA ASP A 284 0.20 -9.14 -8.44
C ASP A 284 -0.95 -8.34 -7.84
N PHE A 285 -2.16 -8.92 -7.78
CA PHE A 285 -3.29 -8.33 -7.09
C PHE A 285 -3.22 -8.61 -5.59
N LEU A 286 -3.57 -7.60 -4.79
CA LEU A 286 -3.88 -7.80 -3.38
C LEU A 286 -5.36 -7.50 -3.15
N TYR A 287 -6.12 -8.56 -2.83
CA TYR A 287 -7.54 -8.48 -2.50
C TYR A 287 -7.76 -8.61 -1.01
N LEU A 288 -8.46 -7.64 -0.43
CA LEU A 288 -8.79 -7.58 0.99
C LEU A 288 -10.30 -7.54 1.20
N GLU A 289 -10.78 -8.32 2.16
CA GLU A 289 -12.12 -8.17 2.74
C GLU A 289 -12.03 -7.44 4.07
N VAL A 290 -12.96 -6.52 4.29
CA VAL A 290 -12.95 -5.62 5.44
C VAL A 290 -14.26 -5.74 6.21
N GLU A 291 -14.13 -6.11 7.47
CA GLU A 291 -15.23 -6.21 8.43
C GLU A 291 -14.98 -5.23 9.59
N GLU A 292 -16.05 -4.58 10.08
CA GLU A 292 -15.98 -3.69 11.24
C GLU A 292 -16.72 -4.29 12.43
N GLU A 293 -16.07 -4.34 13.59
CA GLU A 293 -16.69 -4.90 14.80
C GLU A 293 -17.94 -4.11 15.22
N GLY A 294 -19.02 -4.83 15.52
CA GLY A 294 -20.29 -4.23 15.94
C GLY A 294 -21.00 -3.42 14.85
N ASN A 295 -20.62 -3.59 13.58
CA ASN A 295 -21.11 -2.78 12.47
C ASN A 295 -21.48 -3.66 11.26
N PRO A 296 -22.69 -3.52 10.67
CA PRO A 296 -23.08 -4.29 9.48
C PRO A 296 -22.29 -3.92 8.22
N ARG A 297 -21.51 -2.83 8.24
CA ARG A 297 -20.66 -2.38 7.13
C ARG A 297 -19.74 -3.51 6.66
N ARG A 298 -19.80 -3.79 5.35
CA ARG A 298 -18.93 -4.73 4.66
C ARG A 298 -18.29 -4.05 3.47
N SER A 299 -16.98 -4.16 3.36
CA SER A 299 -16.25 -3.58 2.24
C SER A 299 -15.11 -4.45 1.77
N TYR A 300 -14.57 -4.13 0.61
CA TYR A 300 -13.40 -4.77 0.04
C TYR A 300 -12.42 -3.72 -0.46
N ASP A 301 -11.18 -4.14 -0.68
CA ASP A 301 -10.13 -3.37 -1.32
C ASP A 301 -9.38 -4.23 -2.33
N ILE A 302 -9.08 -3.67 -3.51
CA ILE A 302 -8.33 -4.36 -4.57
C ILE A 302 -7.18 -3.47 -5.00
N ASN A 303 -5.97 -3.87 -4.64
CA ASN A 303 -4.74 -3.18 -5.00
C ASN A 303 -4.16 -3.65 -6.33
N MET A 304 -3.84 -2.67 -7.16
CA MET A 304 -3.44 -2.80 -8.56
C MET A 304 -2.26 -1.87 -8.89
N TYR A 305 -1.43 -1.49 -7.92
CA TYR A 305 -0.27 -0.61 -8.16
C TYR A 305 0.65 -1.15 -9.27
N ARG A 306 0.78 -2.47 -9.37
CA ARG A 306 1.60 -3.14 -10.38
C ARG A 306 1.08 -3.00 -11.82
N ALA A 307 -0.17 -2.58 -12.02
CA ALA A 307 -0.69 -2.29 -13.36
C ALA A 307 0.00 -1.08 -14.00
N GLY A 308 0.59 -0.18 -13.20
CA GLY A 308 1.26 1.02 -13.70
C GLY A 308 0.29 2.07 -14.28
N PHE A 309 -1.02 1.92 -14.07
CA PHE A 309 -2.02 2.83 -14.63
C PHE A 309 -2.02 4.18 -13.94
N THR A 310 -2.27 5.23 -14.71
CA THR A 310 -2.63 6.54 -14.20
C THR A 310 -4.15 6.67 -14.05
N LEU A 311 -4.61 7.66 -13.30
CA LEU A 311 -6.04 8.00 -13.27
C LEU A 311 -6.60 8.35 -14.66
N LYS A 312 -5.73 8.76 -15.60
CA LYS A 312 -6.08 9.01 -17.00
C LYS A 312 -6.50 7.75 -17.74
N ASP A 313 -5.79 6.65 -17.50
CA ASP A 313 -6.09 5.37 -18.14
C ASP A 313 -7.45 4.83 -17.69
N LEU A 314 -7.91 5.23 -16.49
CA LEU A 314 -9.19 4.83 -15.93
C LEU A 314 -10.35 5.81 -16.19
N TYR A 315 -10.15 6.84 -17.01
CA TYR A 315 -11.12 7.92 -17.20
C TYR A 315 -12.57 7.47 -17.46
N PRO A 316 -12.86 6.47 -18.33
CA PRO A 316 -14.23 6.05 -18.60
C PRO A 316 -14.96 5.58 -17.33
N TRP A 317 -14.28 4.80 -16.48
CA TRP A 317 -14.84 4.27 -15.24
C TRP A 317 -14.96 5.34 -14.16
N LEU A 318 -13.99 6.24 -14.04
CA LEU A 318 -14.06 7.34 -13.07
C LEU A 318 -15.20 8.33 -13.39
N ARG A 319 -15.37 8.65 -14.68
CA ARG A 319 -16.47 9.48 -15.15
C ARG A 319 -17.82 8.81 -14.90
N GLU A 320 -17.92 7.51 -15.17
CA GLU A 320 -19.15 6.75 -14.94
C GLU A 320 -19.49 6.66 -13.46
N ALA A 321 -18.49 6.42 -12.60
CA ALA A 321 -18.65 6.43 -11.15
C ALA A 321 -19.20 7.75 -10.63
N CYS A 322 -18.72 8.88 -11.18
CA CYS A 322 -19.25 10.20 -10.85
C CYS A 322 -20.70 10.36 -11.35
N ARG A 323 -20.98 9.94 -12.60
CA ARG A 323 -22.31 10.04 -13.21
C ARG A 323 -23.37 9.28 -12.40
N ILE A 324 -23.10 8.04 -11.99
CA ILE A 324 -24.07 7.23 -11.22
C ILE A 324 -24.31 7.79 -9.82
N ASN A 325 -23.35 8.55 -9.29
CA ASN A 325 -23.47 9.27 -8.02
C ASN A 325 -24.07 10.68 -8.23
N GLY A 326 -24.56 11.05 -9.42
CA GLY A 326 -25.18 12.35 -9.65
C GLY A 326 -24.20 13.53 -9.65
N ILE A 327 -22.90 13.28 -9.78
CA ILE A 327 -21.88 14.31 -9.87
C ILE A 327 -21.80 14.83 -11.31
N GLY A 328 -21.97 16.14 -11.47
CA GLY A 328 -21.92 16.81 -12.78
C GLY A 328 -20.53 16.74 -13.43
N PRO A 329 -20.46 16.75 -14.78
CA PRO A 329 -19.19 16.64 -15.51
C PRO A 329 -18.20 17.75 -15.16
N GLU A 330 -18.67 18.99 -14.97
CA GLU A 330 -17.81 20.12 -14.60
C GLU A 330 -17.18 19.93 -13.21
N THR A 331 -17.96 19.45 -12.24
CA THR A 331 -17.47 19.13 -10.89
C THR A 331 -16.42 18.03 -10.93
N PHE A 332 -16.69 16.96 -11.70
CA PHE A 332 -15.74 15.87 -11.89
C PHE A 332 -14.44 16.36 -12.54
N HIS A 333 -14.50 17.09 -13.66
CA HIS A 333 -13.29 17.55 -14.35
C HIS A 333 -12.47 18.52 -13.51
N ARG A 334 -13.11 19.44 -12.77
CA ARG A 334 -12.40 20.33 -11.84
C ARG A 334 -11.56 19.56 -10.82
N PHE A 335 -12.11 18.46 -10.29
CA PHE A 335 -11.44 17.59 -9.34
C PHE A 335 -10.38 16.69 -10.01
N TYR A 336 -10.69 16.16 -11.18
CA TYR A 336 -9.89 15.17 -11.90
C TYR A 336 -8.66 15.74 -12.60
N GLU A 337 -8.79 16.91 -13.25
CA GLU A 337 -7.74 17.49 -14.09
C GLU A 337 -6.38 17.63 -13.38
N PRO A 338 -6.29 18.11 -12.12
CA PRO A 338 -5.01 18.24 -11.40
C PRO A 338 -4.33 16.90 -11.08
N MET A 339 -5.09 15.80 -11.01
CA MET A 339 -4.59 14.51 -10.53
C MET A 339 -4.53 13.42 -11.61
N LYS A 340 -5.07 13.65 -12.81
CA LYS A 340 -5.20 12.63 -13.87
C LYS A 340 -3.92 11.87 -14.23
N HIS A 341 -2.75 12.48 -14.05
CA HIS A 341 -1.45 11.86 -14.34
C HIS A 341 -0.83 11.11 -13.16
N ARG A 342 -1.47 11.12 -11.99
CA ARG A 342 -1.02 10.37 -10.82
C ARG A 342 -1.28 8.88 -11.03
N LEU A 343 -0.37 8.07 -10.51
CA LEU A 343 -0.48 6.62 -10.50
C LEU A 343 -1.71 6.20 -9.69
N PHE A 344 -2.58 5.39 -10.29
CA PHE A 344 -3.69 4.73 -9.62
C PHE A 344 -3.15 3.55 -8.80
N GLY A 345 -3.59 3.45 -7.55
CA GLY A 345 -3.18 2.40 -6.65
C GLY A 345 -4.22 1.30 -6.55
N HIS A 346 -5.38 1.64 -5.99
CA HIS A 346 -6.38 0.66 -5.62
C HIS A 346 -7.79 1.22 -5.61
N VAL A 347 -8.77 0.32 -5.66
CA VAL A 347 -10.20 0.65 -5.54
C VAL A 347 -10.79 -0.14 -4.37
N SER A 348 -11.52 0.57 -3.52
CA SER A 348 -12.35 -0.05 -2.48
C SER A 348 -13.82 0.22 -2.75
N GLY A 349 -14.66 -0.71 -2.33
CA GLY A 349 -16.10 -0.57 -2.42
C GLY A 349 -16.84 -1.42 -1.40
N GLY A 350 -18.16 -1.43 -1.52
CA GLY A 350 -19.07 -2.17 -0.66
C GLY A 350 -20.18 -1.29 -0.13
N GLN A 351 -20.77 -1.71 0.98
CA GLN A 351 -21.94 -1.06 1.57
C GLN A 351 -21.55 -0.32 2.84
N ASP A 352 -22.02 0.92 3.00
CA ASP A 352 -21.85 1.69 4.22
C ASP A 352 -22.80 1.22 5.35
N ARG A 353 -22.84 1.97 6.46
CA ARG A 353 -23.67 1.63 7.63
C ARG A 353 -25.17 1.70 7.34
N GLU A 354 -25.54 2.50 6.35
CA GLU A 354 -26.91 2.69 5.89
C GLU A 354 -27.27 1.75 4.73
N GLY A 355 -26.34 0.85 4.34
CA GLY A 355 -26.53 -0.11 3.25
C GLY A 355 -26.34 0.48 1.86
N ARG A 356 -25.78 1.69 1.75
CA ARG A 356 -25.55 2.36 0.46
C ARG A 356 -24.20 1.95 -0.13
N ASP A 357 -24.19 1.73 -1.43
CA ASP A 357 -22.95 1.50 -2.18
C ASP A 357 -22.03 2.71 -2.07
N PHE A 358 -20.73 2.45 -1.92
CA PHE A 358 -19.71 3.48 -2.07
C PHE A 358 -18.53 2.94 -2.90
N LEU A 359 -17.81 3.86 -3.54
CA LEU A 359 -16.52 3.59 -4.16
C LEU A 359 -15.49 4.60 -3.66
N THR A 360 -14.28 4.13 -3.38
CA THR A 360 -13.11 4.97 -3.11
C THR A 360 -11.98 4.57 -4.04
N PHE A 361 -11.33 5.56 -4.63
CA PHE A 361 -10.18 5.38 -5.51
C PHE A 361 -8.95 5.99 -4.85
N TYR A 362 -7.87 5.22 -4.79
CA TYR A 362 -6.61 5.58 -4.15
C TYR A 362 -5.55 5.80 -5.23
N TYR A 363 -4.69 6.80 -5.02
CA TYR A 363 -3.75 7.24 -6.03
C TYR A 363 -2.57 8.00 -5.43
N GLY A 364 -1.51 8.09 -6.23
CA GLY A 364 -0.45 9.06 -6.02
C GLY A 364 0.45 8.78 -4.83
N VAL A 365 0.66 7.50 -4.47
CA VAL A 365 1.74 7.12 -3.55
C VAL A 365 3.02 7.80 -4.01
N SER A 366 3.46 8.74 -3.19
CA SER A 366 4.72 9.47 -3.34
C SER A 366 5.51 9.25 -2.05
N GLY A 367 6.75 8.78 -2.18
CA GLY A 367 7.69 8.75 -1.06
C GLY A 367 8.43 10.08 -0.98
N GLY A 368 8.58 10.64 0.22
CA GLY A 368 9.39 11.84 0.43
C GLY A 368 9.19 12.53 1.77
N THR A 369 10.17 12.36 2.65
CA THR A 369 10.78 13.42 3.48
C THR A 369 12.13 12.89 3.93
N GLU A 370 13.22 13.39 3.34
CA GLU A 370 14.53 13.30 3.99
C GLU A 370 14.51 14.23 5.21
N PRO A 371 15.09 13.84 6.35
CA PRO A 371 15.25 14.73 7.48
C PRO A 371 16.08 15.94 7.02
N ALA A 372 15.58 17.14 7.32
CA ALA A 372 16.32 18.36 7.07
C ALA A 372 17.69 18.27 7.75
N GLU A 373 18.77 18.34 6.95
CA GLU A 373 20.10 18.55 7.49
C GLU A 373 20.09 19.87 8.29
N GLU A 374 20.35 19.78 9.59
CA GLU A 374 20.61 20.94 10.45
C GLU A 374 21.77 21.75 9.87
N ARG A 375 21.53 23.05 9.64
CA ARG A 375 22.57 24.04 9.38
C ARG A 375 22.85 24.87 10.64
#